data_AF-T0RPF7-F1
#
_entry.id   AF-T0RPF7-F1
#
_cell.length_a   1.000
_cell.length_b   1.000
_cell.length_c   1.000
_cell.angle_alpha   90.00
_cell.angle_beta   90.00
_cell.angle_gamma   90.00
#
_symmetry.space_group_name_H-M   'P 1'
#
loop_
_entity.id
_entity.type
_entity.pdbx_description
1 polymer ?
#
loop_
_entity_poly.entity_id
_entity_poly.type
_entity_poly.pdbx_seq_one_letter_code
_entity_poly.pdbx_strand_id
1 'polypeptide(L)'
;MQLPALLHLVGHADWPRLLAALTELPTPSPLRCDGSGLTLLHWACLDRDVPAYIIVTMLNVFPDAAAVATPSGDTPLALATRRMCRQHVLNVLVAACPEETKSTTTTVHRCRSLPPRWLEDVKCGLCFAAFTPARRRHHCRNCGLSVCATHSQHKACLATPATAPQRLCDVCASTLAQFADLVDNQETM
;
A
#
# COMPACT_ATOMS: atom_id res chain seq x y z
N MET A 1 9.96 7.21 22.28
CA MET A 1 10.95 7.65 21.27
C MET A 1 10.50 8.98 20.67
N GLN A 2 11.39 9.91 20.33
CA GLN A 2 11.04 11.22 19.74
C GLN A 2 11.14 11.18 18.20
N LEU A 3 10.42 12.08 17.51
CA LEU A 3 10.35 12.14 16.05
C LEU A 3 11.71 12.18 15.33
N PRO A 4 12.74 12.94 15.79
CA PRO A 4 14.04 12.98 15.11
C PRO A 4 14.74 11.60 15.02
N ALA A 5 14.56 10.74 16.02
CA ALA A 5 15.12 9.39 16.00
C ALA A 5 14.44 8.51 14.95
N LEU A 6 13.12 8.64 14.79
CA LEU A 6 12.37 7.92 13.75
C LEU A 6 12.76 8.39 12.35
N LEU A 7 12.93 9.70 12.17
CA LEU A 7 13.38 10.29 10.90
C LEU A 7 14.78 9.83 10.51
N HIS A 8 15.68 9.71 11.48
CA HIS A 8 17.02 9.15 11.24
C HIS A 8 16.94 7.72 10.71
N LEU A 9 16.05 6.87 11.26
CA LEU A 9 15.86 5.49 10.77
C LEU A 9 15.30 5.46 9.35
N VAL A 10 14.32 6.33 9.04
CA VAL A 10 13.75 6.45 7.69
C VAL A 10 14.82 6.91 6.68
N GLY A 11 15.63 7.91 7.03
CA GLY A 11 16.69 8.42 6.15
C GLY A 11 17.76 7.38 5.79
N HIS A 12 17.93 6.35 6.62
CA HIS A 12 18.85 5.23 6.38
C HIS A 12 18.13 3.97 5.85
N ALA A 13 16.83 4.05 5.56
CA ALA A 13 16.00 2.92 5.16
C ALA A 13 16.06 1.72 6.15
N ASP A 14 16.25 2.01 7.45
CA ASP A 14 16.34 1.00 8.51
C ASP A 14 14.93 0.60 8.98
N TRP A 15 14.18 -0.03 8.06
CA TRP A 15 12.80 -0.43 8.25
C TRP A 15 12.57 -1.38 9.45
N PRO A 16 13.44 -2.36 9.74
CA PRO A 16 13.25 -3.26 10.89
C PRO A 16 13.31 -2.51 12.23
N ARG A 17 14.28 -1.61 12.41
CA ARG A 17 14.38 -0.82 13.65
C ARG A 17 13.28 0.23 13.72
N LEU A 18 12.86 0.77 12.57
CA LEU A 18 11.71 1.65 12.51
C LEU A 18 10.42 0.94 12.94
N LEU A 19 10.18 -0.28 12.46
CA LEU A 19 9.02 -1.08 12.86
C LEU A 19 9.01 -1.31 14.37
N ALA A 20 10.14 -1.76 14.94
CA ALA A 20 10.28 -1.96 16.38
C ALA A 20 10.06 -0.66 17.17
N ALA A 21 10.51 0.48 16.64
CA ALA A 21 10.27 1.77 17.27
C ALA A 21 8.79 2.20 17.21
N LEU A 22 8.11 1.94 16.09
CA LEU A 22 6.69 2.28 15.90
C LEU A 22 5.77 1.46 16.80
N THR A 23 6.09 0.20 17.07
CA THR A 23 5.29 -0.67 17.95
C THR A 23 5.34 -0.25 19.42
N GLU A 24 6.37 0.51 19.81
CA GLU A 24 6.54 1.03 21.18
C GLU A 24 5.91 2.42 21.38
N LEU A 25 5.30 3.00 20.35
CA LEU A 25 4.64 4.31 20.44
C LEU A 25 3.17 4.16 20.85
N PRO A 26 2.61 5.15 21.56
CA PRO A 26 1.17 5.21 21.80
C PRO A 26 0.41 5.34 20.47
N THR A 27 -0.74 4.67 20.37
CA THR A 27 -1.63 4.70 19.21
C THR A 27 -2.98 5.35 19.58
N PRO A 28 -3.35 6.53 19.04
CA PRO A 28 -2.58 7.36 18.11
C PRO A 28 -1.43 8.11 18.79
N SER A 29 -0.35 8.35 18.07
CA SER A 29 0.79 9.11 18.58
C SER A 29 0.58 10.62 18.40
N PRO A 30 1.01 11.46 19.35
CA PRO A 30 0.87 12.92 19.24
C PRO A 30 1.88 13.56 18.27
N LEU A 31 2.85 12.80 17.75
CA LEU A 31 3.80 13.32 16.78
C LEU A 31 3.07 13.63 15.46
N ARG A 32 3.33 14.80 14.88
CA ARG A 32 2.64 15.30 13.68
C ARG A 32 3.63 15.49 12.53
N CYS A 33 4.54 16.44 12.67
CA CYS A 33 5.54 16.77 11.66
C CYS A 33 6.84 17.27 12.30
N ASP A 34 7.91 17.33 11.50
CA ASP A 34 9.16 17.96 11.87
C ASP A 34 9.13 19.49 11.69
N GLY A 35 10.26 20.15 11.95
CA GLY A 35 10.40 21.60 11.78
C GLY A 35 10.27 22.10 10.34
N SER A 36 10.28 21.21 9.35
CA SER A 36 10.05 21.52 7.93
C SER A 36 8.60 21.27 7.49
N GLY A 37 7.72 20.84 8.40
CA GLY A 37 6.33 20.54 8.09
C GLY A 37 6.13 19.18 7.42
N LEU A 38 7.15 18.31 7.39
CA LEU A 38 7.02 16.96 6.86
C LEU A 38 6.69 15.96 7.97
N THR A 39 5.68 15.13 7.72
CA THR A 39 5.35 13.98 8.57
C THR A 39 6.32 12.83 8.32
N LEU A 40 6.40 11.89 9.27
CA LEU A 40 7.19 10.66 9.11
C LEU A 40 6.80 9.86 7.84
N LEU A 41 5.50 9.88 7.52
CA LEU A 41 4.95 9.21 6.34
C LEU A 41 5.45 9.82 5.02
N HIS A 42 5.60 11.16 4.96
CA HIS A 42 6.19 11.83 3.80
C HIS A 42 7.63 11.37 3.55
N TRP A 43 8.44 11.33 4.61
CA TRP A 43 9.83 10.86 4.53
C TRP A 43 9.93 9.42 4.05
N ALA A 44 9.04 8.54 4.54
CA ALA A 44 8.98 7.16 4.08
C ALA A 44 8.63 7.05 2.59
N CYS A 45 7.73 7.92 2.08
CA CYS A 45 7.35 7.97 0.66
C CYS A 45 8.44 8.53 -0.26
N LEU A 46 9.53 9.09 0.28
CA LEU A 46 10.69 9.49 -0.52
C LEU A 46 11.53 8.28 -0.96
N ASP A 47 11.43 7.16 -0.25
CA ASP A 47 12.09 5.91 -0.60
C ASP A 47 11.17 5.08 -1.51
N ARG A 48 11.64 4.79 -2.73
CA ARG A 48 10.90 4.01 -3.73
C ARG A 48 10.63 2.57 -3.27
N ASP A 49 11.55 2.03 -2.49
CA ASP A 49 11.60 0.63 -2.11
C ASP A 49 11.06 0.39 -0.69
N VAL A 50 10.46 1.42 -0.06
CA VAL A 50 9.75 1.33 1.22
C VAL A 50 8.76 0.15 1.22
N PRO A 51 8.81 -0.74 2.23
CA PRO A 51 7.87 -1.84 2.33
C PRO A 51 6.46 -1.35 2.66
N ALA A 52 5.44 -1.90 1.98
CA ALA A 52 4.04 -1.52 2.21
C ALA A 52 3.60 -1.74 3.67
N TYR A 53 4.12 -2.76 4.37
CA TYR A 53 3.78 -3.00 5.78
C TYR A 53 4.24 -1.86 6.70
N ILE A 54 5.35 -1.17 6.38
CA ILE A 54 5.81 0.00 7.14
C ILE A 54 4.79 1.13 7.01
N ILE A 55 4.30 1.36 5.80
CA ILE A 55 3.28 2.38 5.52
C ILE A 55 1.99 2.07 6.29
N VAL A 56 1.54 0.81 6.29
CA VAL A 56 0.37 0.38 7.08
C VAL A 56 0.60 0.61 8.59
N THR A 57 1.76 0.22 9.13
CA THR A 57 2.07 0.45 10.55
C THR A 57 2.10 1.94 10.87
N MET A 58 2.69 2.77 10.01
CA MET A 58 2.69 4.22 10.21
C MET A 58 1.28 4.79 10.22
N LEU A 59 0.39 4.36 9.33
CA LEU A 59 -1.00 4.84 9.30
C LEU A 59 -1.78 4.40 10.55
N ASN A 60 -1.51 3.22 11.10
CA ASN A 60 -2.11 2.80 12.37
C ASN A 60 -1.64 3.66 13.56
N VAL A 61 -0.38 4.09 13.56
CA VAL A 61 0.18 4.93 14.63
C VAL A 61 -0.17 6.41 14.43
N PHE A 62 -0.28 6.86 13.18
CA PHE A 62 -0.52 8.23 12.75
C PHE A 62 -1.69 8.29 11.73
N PRO A 63 -2.94 8.07 12.15
CA PRO A 63 -4.08 7.92 11.23
C PRO A 63 -4.33 9.15 10.36
N ASP A 64 -4.12 10.34 10.90
CA ASP A 64 -4.34 11.59 10.17
C ASP A 64 -3.22 11.89 9.15
N ALA A 65 -2.08 11.18 9.22
CA ALA A 65 -0.89 11.51 8.44
C ALA A 65 -1.08 11.35 6.92
N ALA A 66 -2.04 10.53 6.48
CA ALA A 66 -2.37 10.37 5.05
C ALA A 66 -2.99 11.64 4.43
N ALA A 67 -3.65 12.46 5.23
CA ALA A 67 -4.33 13.68 4.78
C ALA A 67 -3.46 14.95 4.94
N VAL A 68 -2.35 14.88 5.68
CA VAL A 68 -1.48 16.04 5.88
C VAL A 68 -0.71 16.33 4.60
N ALA A 69 -0.85 17.54 4.06
CA ALA A 69 -0.02 18.02 2.97
C ALA A 69 1.29 18.62 3.50
N THR A 70 2.36 18.49 2.72
CA THR A 70 3.61 19.25 2.92
C THR A 70 3.38 20.76 2.72
N PRO A 71 4.32 21.64 3.13
CA PRO A 71 4.21 23.07 2.86
C PRO A 71 4.09 23.43 1.37
N SER A 72 4.55 22.56 0.47
CA SER A 72 4.39 22.70 -0.98
C SER A 72 3.07 22.17 -1.53
N GLY A 73 2.19 21.64 -0.66
CA GLY A 73 0.88 21.11 -1.04
C GLY A 73 0.86 19.64 -1.48
N ASP A 74 2.01 18.95 -1.49
CA ASP A 74 2.07 17.53 -1.85
C ASP A 74 1.57 16.67 -0.67
N THR A 75 0.61 15.78 -0.92
CA THR A 75 0.22 14.71 0.02
C THR A 75 1.24 13.55 -0.01
N PRO A 76 1.22 12.62 0.96
CA PRO A 76 2.07 11.43 0.93
C PRO A 76 1.83 10.57 -0.33
N LEU A 77 0.58 10.48 -0.79
CA LEU A 77 0.23 9.78 -2.04
C LEU A 77 0.85 10.46 -3.27
N ALA A 78 0.77 11.79 -3.35
CA ALA A 78 1.36 12.55 -4.45
C ALA A 78 2.90 12.36 -4.48
N LEU A 79 3.54 12.40 -3.32
CA LEU A 79 4.97 12.11 -3.16
C LEU A 79 5.32 10.69 -3.58
N ALA A 80 4.62 9.68 -3.08
CA ALA A 80 4.87 8.27 -3.45
C ALA A 80 4.68 8.03 -4.96
N THR A 81 3.70 8.69 -5.57
CA THR A 81 3.46 8.63 -7.02
C THR A 81 4.62 9.25 -7.79
N ARG A 82 5.06 10.45 -7.40
CA ARG A 82 6.18 11.16 -8.04
C ARG A 82 7.50 10.41 -7.89
N ARG A 83 7.68 9.68 -6.79
CA ARG A 83 8.87 8.86 -6.51
C ARG A 83 8.78 7.46 -7.11
N MET A 84 7.68 7.15 -7.80
CA MET A 84 7.41 5.86 -8.43
C MET A 84 7.51 4.69 -7.43
N CYS A 85 7.05 4.91 -6.21
CA CYS A 85 6.95 3.86 -5.20
C CYS A 85 6.14 2.68 -5.73
N ARG A 86 6.38 1.48 -5.18
CA ARG A 86 5.69 0.26 -5.62
C ARG A 86 4.17 0.42 -5.58
N GLN A 87 3.47 -0.18 -6.54
CA GLN A 87 2.00 -0.12 -6.65
C GLN A 87 1.28 -0.45 -5.34
N HIS A 88 1.80 -1.41 -4.56
CA HIS A 88 1.22 -1.75 -3.26
C HIS A 88 1.24 -0.59 -2.25
N VAL A 89 2.29 0.22 -2.24
CA VAL A 89 2.39 1.43 -1.41
C VAL A 89 1.35 2.45 -1.84
N LEU A 90 1.19 2.66 -3.16
CA LEU A 90 0.19 3.57 -3.70
C LEU A 90 -1.23 3.12 -3.32
N ASN A 91 -1.54 1.82 -3.43
CA ASN A 91 -2.85 1.28 -3.07
C ASN A 91 -3.17 1.47 -1.58
N VAL A 92 -2.19 1.26 -0.70
CA VAL A 92 -2.36 1.49 0.75
C VAL A 92 -2.64 2.98 1.02
N LEU A 93 -1.90 3.89 0.38
CA LEU A 93 -2.09 5.33 0.55
C LEU A 93 -3.43 5.81 0.00
N VAL A 94 -3.85 5.33 -1.18
CA VAL A 94 -5.17 5.63 -1.76
C VAL A 94 -6.29 5.19 -0.81
N ALA A 95 -6.19 4.00 -0.22
CA ALA A 95 -7.18 3.51 0.73
C ALA A 95 -7.22 4.30 2.05
N ALA A 96 -6.13 4.99 2.39
CA ALA A 96 -6.00 5.75 3.63
C ALA A 96 -6.32 7.25 3.47
N CYS A 97 -6.31 7.78 2.24
CA CYS A 97 -6.68 9.16 1.98
C CYS A 97 -8.22 9.29 1.97
N PRO A 98 -8.82 10.14 2.81
CA PRO A 98 -10.21 10.53 2.61
C PRO A 98 -10.32 11.31 1.29
N GLU A 99 -11.24 10.89 0.43
CA GLU A 99 -11.56 11.48 -0.88
C GLU A 99 -11.43 13.02 -0.91
N GLU A 100 -10.36 13.52 -1.54
CA GLU A 100 -10.37 14.86 -2.15
C GLU A 100 -10.38 14.70 -3.67
N THR A 101 -11.53 14.27 -4.18
CA THR A 101 -11.96 14.54 -5.54
C THR A 101 -12.14 16.06 -5.70
N LYS A 102 -11.11 16.75 -6.20
CA LYS A 102 -11.27 18.03 -6.93
C LYS A 102 -10.09 18.29 -7.87
N SER A 103 -10.33 17.96 -9.14
CA SER A 103 -9.68 18.44 -10.37
C SER A 103 -8.44 19.32 -10.23
N THR A 104 -7.30 18.79 -10.67
CA THR A 104 -6.51 19.51 -11.66
C THR A 104 -6.18 18.56 -12.79
N THR A 105 -6.85 18.77 -13.91
CA THR A 105 -6.55 18.21 -15.22
C THR A 105 -5.09 18.48 -15.59
N THR A 106 -4.18 17.60 -15.19
CA THR A 106 -3.00 17.30 -15.99
C THR A 106 -3.31 15.95 -16.57
N THR A 107 -3.49 15.91 -17.89
CA THR A 107 -3.77 14.72 -18.69
C THR A 107 -3.52 13.44 -17.91
N VAL A 108 -4.60 12.92 -17.33
CA VAL A 108 -4.72 11.49 -17.08
C VAL A 108 -4.57 10.91 -18.48
N HIS A 109 -3.33 10.67 -18.89
CA HIS A 109 -3.05 9.48 -19.63
C HIS A 109 -3.69 8.41 -18.76
N ARG A 110 -4.90 8.00 -19.16
CA ARG A 110 -5.39 6.66 -18.91
C ARG A 110 -4.31 5.76 -19.50
N CYS A 111 -3.23 5.59 -18.74
CA CYS A 111 -2.34 4.47 -18.89
C CYS A 111 -3.22 3.33 -18.43
N ARG A 112 -3.97 2.78 -19.39
CA ARG A 112 -4.65 1.49 -19.32
C ARG A 112 -3.73 0.60 -18.50
N SER A 113 -4.07 0.38 -17.23
CA SER A 113 -3.14 -0.19 -16.26
C SER A 113 -2.62 -1.48 -16.85
N LEU A 114 -1.34 -1.47 -17.23
CA LEU A 114 -0.69 -2.69 -17.65
C LEU A 114 -0.89 -3.67 -16.49
N PRO A 115 -1.26 -4.93 -16.76
CA PRO A 115 -1.42 -5.92 -15.70
C PRO A 115 -0.16 -5.89 -14.82
N PRO A 116 -0.31 -5.97 -13.50
CA PRO A 116 0.82 -5.80 -12.59
C PRO A 116 1.92 -6.78 -12.97
N ARG A 117 3.17 -6.28 -13.07
CA ARG A 117 4.32 -7.14 -13.33
C ARG A 117 4.37 -8.20 -12.24
N TRP A 118 4.35 -9.47 -12.64
CA TRP A 118 4.48 -10.58 -11.69
C TRP A 118 5.85 -10.49 -11.00
N LEU A 119 5.82 -10.37 -9.69
CA LEU A 119 7.02 -10.35 -8.87
C LEU A 119 7.53 -11.78 -8.76
N GLU A 120 8.74 -12.03 -9.24
CA GLU A 120 9.35 -13.35 -9.18
C GLU A 120 10.08 -13.54 -7.84
N ASP A 121 9.30 -13.66 -6.76
CA ASP A 121 9.86 -13.86 -5.43
C ASP A 121 10.19 -15.33 -5.14
N VAL A 122 11.17 -15.55 -4.28
CA VAL A 122 11.56 -16.88 -3.79
C VAL A 122 10.70 -17.38 -2.63
N LYS A 123 9.82 -16.52 -2.09
CA LYS A 123 8.94 -16.81 -0.94
C LYS A 123 7.52 -16.31 -1.21
N CYS A 124 6.54 -16.91 -0.57
CA CYS A 124 5.16 -16.42 -0.60
C CYS A 124 5.05 -15.04 0.07
N GLY A 125 4.41 -14.08 -0.59
CA GLY A 125 4.20 -12.74 -0.05
C GLY A 125 3.20 -12.63 1.12
N LEU A 126 2.53 -13.73 1.50
CA LEU A 126 1.61 -13.77 2.65
C LEU A 126 2.16 -14.58 3.83
N CYS A 127 2.65 -15.82 3.63
CA CYS A 127 3.25 -16.62 4.73
C CYS A 127 4.78 -16.55 4.80
N PHE A 128 5.45 -15.90 3.85
CA PHE A 128 6.92 -15.82 3.76
C PHE A 128 7.66 -17.16 3.63
N ALA A 129 6.94 -18.26 3.48
CA ALA A 129 7.53 -19.57 3.26
C ALA A 129 8.15 -19.65 1.86
N ALA A 130 9.33 -20.27 1.77
CA ALA A 130 10.05 -20.46 0.51
C ALA A 130 9.26 -21.34 -0.46
N PHE A 131 9.29 -20.98 -1.74
CA PHE A 131 8.77 -21.85 -2.78
C PHE A 131 9.72 -23.03 -3.00
N THR A 132 9.13 -24.18 -3.27
CA THR A 132 9.82 -25.43 -3.56
C THR A 132 9.05 -26.16 -4.68
N PRO A 133 9.60 -27.23 -5.27
CA PRO A 133 8.83 -28.04 -6.23
C PRO A 133 7.49 -28.55 -5.67
N ALA A 134 7.41 -28.79 -4.35
CA ALA A 134 6.18 -29.15 -3.63
C ALA A 134 5.30 -27.93 -3.31
N ARG A 135 5.90 -26.77 -2.96
CA ARG A 135 5.20 -25.50 -2.75
C ARG A 135 5.37 -24.60 -3.97
N ARG A 136 4.58 -24.86 -5.00
CA ARG A 136 4.64 -24.13 -6.28
C ARG A 136 4.30 -22.64 -6.12
N ARG A 137 4.95 -21.81 -6.93
CA ARG A 137 4.71 -20.37 -7.04
C ARG A 137 3.47 -20.10 -7.89
N HIS A 138 2.60 -19.24 -7.41
CA HIS A 138 1.48 -18.68 -8.16
C HIS A 138 1.53 -17.15 -8.10
N HIS A 139 0.86 -16.48 -9.03
CA HIS A 139 0.79 -15.02 -9.05
C HIS A 139 -0.65 -14.55 -8.85
N CYS A 140 -0.85 -13.54 -8.02
CA CYS A 140 -2.11 -12.82 -7.97
C CYS A 140 -2.26 -11.98 -9.24
N ARG A 141 -3.37 -12.13 -9.98
CA ARG A 141 -3.60 -11.35 -11.21
C ARG A 141 -4.04 -9.91 -10.94
N ASN A 142 -4.49 -9.61 -9.73
CA ASN A 142 -4.86 -8.24 -9.32
C ASN A 142 -3.66 -7.42 -8.84
N CYS A 143 -2.74 -7.99 -8.05
CA CYS A 143 -1.62 -7.25 -7.46
C CYS A 143 -0.21 -7.72 -7.89
N GLY A 144 -0.08 -8.87 -8.56
CA GLY A 144 1.21 -9.38 -9.06
C GLY A 144 2.09 -10.13 -8.04
N LEU A 145 1.70 -10.18 -6.76
CA LEU A 145 2.44 -10.89 -5.71
C LEU A 145 2.60 -12.39 -6.01
N SER A 146 3.78 -12.92 -5.70
CA SER A 146 4.06 -14.34 -5.63
C SER A 146 3.42 -14.97 -4.38
N VAL A 147 2.55 -15.95 -4.54
CA VAL A 147 1.76 -16.59 -3.47
C VAL A 147 1.71 -18.12 -3.61
N CYS A 148 1.55 -18.83 -2.50
CA CYS A 148 1.36 -20.29 -2.50
C CYS A 148 -0.12 -20.67 -2.73
N ALA A 149 -0.37 -21.96 -2.95
CA ALA A 149 -1.72 -22.46 -3.24
C ALA A 149 -2.71 -22.19 -2.11
N THR A 150 -2.27 -22.30 -0.85
CA THR A 150 -3.09 -21.99 0.33
C THR A 150 -3.53 -20.54 0.40
N HIS A 151 -2.76 -19.64 -0.20
CA HIS A 151 -2.93 -18.19 -0.15
C HIS A 151 -3.44 -17.58 -1.44
N SER A 152 -4.00 -18.43 -2.31
CA SER A 152 -4.56 -18.01 -3.59
C SER A 152 -5.71 -18.88 -4.05
N GLN A 153 -6.59 -19.25 -3.12
CA GLN A 153 -7.69 -20.18 -3.39
C GLN A 153 -8.83 -19.54 -4.20
N HIS A 154 -8.91 -18.22 -4.19
CA HIS A 154 -10.01 -17.48 -4.80
C HIS A 154 -9.72 -17.07 -6.25
N LYS A 155 -10.81 -16.93 -7.01
CA LYS A 155 -10.80 -16.35 -8.35
C LYS A 155 -11.93 -15.35 -8.48
N ALA A 156 -11.69 -14.26 -9.21
CA ALA A 156 -12.73 -13.30 -9.55
C ALA A 156 -12.56 -12.79 -10.98
N CYS A 157 -13.65 -12.32 -11.56
CA CYS A 157 -13.59 -11.56 -12.81
C CYS A 157 -12.98 -10.18 -12.51
N LEU A 158 -11.86 -9.86 -13.17
CA LEU A 158 -11.19 -8.57 -13.00
C LEU A 158 -11.62 -7.62 -14.12
N ALA A 159 -11.67 -6.32 -13.87
CA ALA A 159 -12.11 -5.26 -14.80
C ALA A 159 -11.11 -4.98 -15.96
N THR A 160 -10.45 -6.02 -16.44
CA THR A 160 -9.62 -6.05 -17.66
C THR A 160 -10.31 -7.00 -18.65
N PRO A 161 -9.97 -7.09 -19.94
CA PRO A 161 -10.74 -7.89 -20.92
C PRO A 161 -10.67 -9.42 -20.69
N ALA A 162 -10.24 -9.87 -19.51
CA ALA A 162 -10.31 -11.25 -19.07
C ALA A 162 -11.77 -11.65 -18.85
N THR A 163 -12.30 -12.45 -19.78
CA THR A 163 -13.65 -13.04 -19.72
C THR A 163 -13.78 -14.19 -18.72
N ALA A 164 -12.66 -14.64 -18.12
CA ALA A 164 -12.61 -15.76 -17.20
C ALA A 164 -12.09 -15.35 -15.80
N PRO A 165 -12.60 -15.98 -14.72
CA PRO A 165 -12.13 -15.73 -13.36
C PRO A 165 -10.62 -15.93 -13.19
N GLN A 166 -9.94 -14.91 -12.68
CA GLN A 166 -8.50 -14.88 -12.49
C GLN A 166 -8.12 -15.16 -11.04
N ARG A 167 -6.99 -15.87 -10.85
CA ARG A 167 -6.47 -16.20 -9.51
C ARG A 167 -6.09 -14.95 -8.73
N LEU A 168 -6.58 -14.87 -7.50
CA LEU A 168 -6.27 -13.81 -6.56
C LEU A 168 -5.57 -14.37 -5.33
N CYS A 169 -4.75 -13.54 -4.67
CA CYS A 169 -4.37 -13.81 -3.30
C CYS A 169 -5.54 -13.51 -2.37
N ASP A 170 -5.51 -14.10 -1.16
CA ASP A 170 -6.61 -13.97 -0.20
C ASP A 170 -6.91 -12.50 0.14
N VAL A 171 -5.87 -11.68 0.29
CA VAL A 171 -6.02 -10.24 0.52
C VAL A 171 -6.83 -9.57 -0.59
N CYS A 172 -6.46 -9.78 -1.87
CA CYS A 172 -7.20 -9.18 -2.98
C CYS A 172 -8.62 -9.73 -3.11
N ALA A 173 -8.84 -11.01 -2.78
CA ALA A 173 -10.17 -11.60 -2.82
C ALA A 173 -11.09 -10.97 -1.75
N SER A 174 -10.62 -10.85 -0.52
CA SER A 174 -11.36 -10.21 0.57
C SER A 174 -11.66 -8.75 0.28
N THR A 175 -10.68 -8.00 -0.24
CA THR A 175 -10.88 -6.59 -0.62
C THR A 175 -11.95 -6.44 -1.70
N LEU A 176 -11.94 -7.28 -2.74
CA LEU A 176 -12.98 -7.23 -3.78
C LEU A 176 -14.36 -7.60 -3.27
N ALA A 177 -14.47 -8.57 -2.35
CA ALA A 177 -15.74 -8.92 -1.72
C ALA A 177 -16.31 -7.75 -0.92
N GLN A 178 -15.48 -7.09 -0.11
CA GLN A 178 -15.90 -5.91 0.66
C GLN A 178 -16.36 -4.76 -0.25
N PHE A 179 -15.70 -4.54 -1.39
CA PHE A 179 -16.14 -3.52 -2.34
C PHE A 179 -17.46 -3.89 -3.03
N ALA A 180 -17.70 -5.17 -3.34
CA ALA A 180 -18.97 -5.61 -3.87
C ALA A 180 -20.11 -5.37 -2.86
N ASP A 181 -19.89 -5.72 -1.58
CA ASP A 181 -20.87 -5.50 -0.51
C ASP A 181 -21.19 -4.00 -0.32
N LEU A 182 -20.21 -3.11 -0.51
CA LEU A 182 -20.42 -1.66 -0.39
C LEU A 182 -21.21 -1.07 -1.56
N VAL A 183 -21.08 -1.64 -2.77
CA VAL A 183 -21.84 -1.20 -3.95
C VAL A 183 -23.30 -1.67 -3.85
N ASP A 184 -23.54 -2.91 -3.41
CA ASP A 184 -24.90 -3.45 -3.24
C ASP A 184 -25.70 -2.70 -2.15
N ASN A 185 -25.02 -2.17 -1.12
CA ASN A 185 -25.66 -1.38 -0.07
C ASN A 185 -25.96 0.09 -0.45
N GLN A 186 -25.57 0.55 -1.64
CA GLN A 186 -25.85 1.90 -2.14
C GLN A 186 -27.08 1.98 -3.09
N GLU A 187 -27.70 0.86 -3.45
CA GLU A 187 -28.90 0.84 -4.33
C GLU A 187 -30.25 0.75 -3.57
N THR A 188 -30.26 0.88 -2.24
CA THR A 188 -31.51 0.84 -1.44
C THR A 188 -31.85 2.16 -0.71
N MET A 189 -31.41 3.31 -1.22
CA MET A 189 -31.82 4.64 -0.72
C MET A 189 -32.32 5.55 -1.82
#